data_AF-A0A366EI43-F1
#
_entry.id   AF-A0A366EI43-F1
#
_cell.length_a   1.000
_cell.length_b   1.000
_cell.length_c   1.000
_cell.angle_alpha   90.00
_cell.angle_beta   90.00
_cell.angle_gamma   90.00
#
_symmetry.space_group_name_H-M   'P 1'
#
loop_
_entity.id
_entity.type
_entity.pdbx_description
1 polymer ?
#
loop_
_entity_poly.entity_id
_entity_poly.type
_entity_poly.pdbx_seq_one_letter_code
_entity_poly.pdbx_strand_id
1 'polypeptide(L)' 'MPFLREAVERERQQFIRRLVEAGVYKPCDEGLKKLTLSELVYVFKKHRKK' A
#
# COMPACT_ATOMS: atom_id res chain seq x y z
N MET A 1 -11.30 -15.18 -16.01
CA MET A 1 -11.62 -14.63 -14.68
C MET A 1 -10.64 -13.51 -14.33
N PRO A 2 -10.87 -12.24 -14.77
CA PRO A 2 -9.93 -11.13 -14.55
C PRO A 2 -10.02 -10.47 -13.16
N PHE A 3 -10.94 -10.94 -12.30
CA PHE A 3 -11.32 -10.27 -11.06
C PHE A 3 -10.25 -10.23 -9.97
N LEU A 4 -9.35 -11.21 -9.93
CA LEU A 4 -8.38 -11.33 -8.82
C LEU A 4 -7.28 -10.27 -8.91
N ARG A 5 -6.78 -10.01 -10.13
CA ARG A 5 -5.74 -9.00 -10.35
C ARG A 5 -6.25 -7.59 -10.09
N GLU A 6 -7.48 -7.28 -10.50
CA GLU A 6 -8.12 -5.99 -10.20
C GLU A 6 -8.40 -5.82 -8.71
N ALA A 7 -8.88 -6.86 -8.03
CA ALA A 7 -9.11 -6.79 -6.59
C ALA A 7 -7.81 -6.49 -5.82
N VAL A 8 -6.72 -7.18 -6.18
CA VAL A 8 -5.40 -6.96 -5.58
C VAL A 8 -4.85 -5.56 -5.89
N GLU A 9 -5.01 -5.07 -7.12
CA GLU A 9 -4.62 -3.70 -7.50
C GLU A 9 -5.40 -2.64 -6.70
N ARG A 10 -6.72 -2.80 -6.55
CA ARG A 10 -7.55 -1.89 -5.74
C ARG A 10 -7.13 -1.86 -4.29
N GLU A 11 -6.89 -3.04 -3.71
CA GLU A 11 -6.47 -3.17 -2.32
C GLU A 11 -5.08 -2.56 -2.10
N ARG A 12 -4.16 -2.78 -3.04
CA ARG A 12 -2.82 -2.17 -3.06
C ARG A 12 -2.90 -0.64 -3.10
N GLN A 13 -3.74 -0.07 -3.96
CA GLN A 13 -3.95 1.38 -4.04
C GLN A 13 -4.54 1.95 -2.74
N GLN A 14 -5.44 1.23 -2.07
CA GLN A 14 -5.97 1.65 -0.77
C GLN A 14 -4.88 1.76 0.29
N PHE A 15 -4.00 0.75 0.41
CA PHE A 15 -2.90 0.81 1.38
C PHE A 15 -1.90 1.91 1.07
N ILE A 16 -1.59 2.12 -0.22
CA ILE A 16 -0.76 3.23 -0.69
C ILE A 16 -1.34 4.58 -0.23
N ARG A 17 -2.63 4.84 -0.48
CA ARG A 17 -3.26 6.10 -0.05
C ARG A 17 -3.19 6.28 1.46
N ARG A 18 -3.54 5.25 2.23
CA ARG A 18 -3.50 5.31 3.70
C ARG A 18 -2.09 5.56 4.25
N LEU A 19 -1.06 4.98 3.63
CA LEU A 19 0.34 5.19 4.03
C LEU A 19 0.84 6.60 3.70
N VAL A 20 0.39 7.17 2.57
CA VAL A 20 0.69 8.55 2.18
C VAL A 20 -0.03 9.55 3.07
N GLU A 21 -1.32 9.32 3.35
CA GLU A 21 -2.12 10.15 4.28
C GLU A 21 -1.56 10.13 5.70
N ALA A 22 -1.04 8.98 6.14
CA ALA A 22 -0.37 8.84 7.44
C ALA A 22 1.02 9.50 7.48
N GLY A 23 1.51 10.07 6.38
CA GLY A 23 2.82 10.72 6.29
C GLY A 23 4.01 9.75 6.32
N VAL A 24 3.78 8.45 6.20
CA VAL A 24 4.84 7.41 6.23
C VAL A 24 5.66 7.44 4.95
N TYR A 25 5.03 7.78 3.83
CA TYR A 25 5.67 7.87 2.52
C TYR A 25 5.18 9.09 1.75
N LYS A 26 6.02 9.56 0.80
CA LYS A 26 5.64 10.65 -0.09
C LYS A 26 4.93 10.11 -1.33
N PRO A 27 4.03 10.88 -1.97
CA PRO A 27 3.35 10.47 -3.21
C PRO A 27 4.31 10.11 -4.36
N CYS A 28 5.50 10.72 -4.35
CA CYS A 28 6.54 10.52 -5.36
C CYS A 28 7.57 9.45 -5.00
N ASP A 29 7.41 8.72 -3.88
CA ASP A 29 8.33 7.63 -3.55
C ASP A 29 8.16 6.49 -4.54
N GLU A 30 9.13 6.32 -5.44
CA GLU A 30 9.18 5.18 -6.35
C GLU A 30 9.22 3.84 -5.59
N GLY A 31 9.79 3.84 -4.39
CA GLY A 31 9.77 2.70 -3.49
C GLY A 31 8.35 2.21 -3.23
N LEU A 32 7.38 3.13 -3.06
CA LEU A 32 5.99 2.79 -2.76
C LEU A 32 5.31 2.05 -3.91
N LYS A 33 5.64 2.40 -5.16
CA LYS A 33 5.10 1.73 -6.35
C LYS A 33 5.69 0.33 -6.55
N LYS A 34 6.91 0.09 -6.06
CA LYS A 34 7.59 -1.21 -6.14
C LYS A 34 7.13 -2.20 -5.06
N LEU A 35 6.51 -1.72 -3.98
CA LEU A 35 6.01 -2.58 -2.91
C LEU A 35 4.85 -3.47 -3.37
N THR A 36 4.94 -4.73 -2.95
CA THR A 36 3.87 -5.71 -3.05
C THR A 36 2.79 -5.44 -2.01
N LEU A 37 1.60 -6.01 -2.22
CA LEU A 37 0.47 -5.90 -1.29
C LEU A 37 0.87 -6.31 0.15
N SER A 38 1.60 -7.43 0.27
CA SER A 38 2.06 -7.98 1.54
C SER A 38 2.96 -7.00 2.31
N GLU A 39 3.88 -6.35 1.61
CA GLU A 39 4.79 -5.37 2.20
C GLU A 39 4.06 -4.10 2.64
N LEU A 40 3.13 -3.60 1.81
CA LEU A 40 2.29 -2.46 2.18
C LEU A 40 1.46 -2.76 3.43
N VAL A 41 0.87 -3.97 3.52
CA VAL A 41 0.15 -4.43 4.71
C VAL A 41 1.08 -4.50 5.92
N TYR A 42 2.31 -5.02 5.76
CA TYR A 42 3.28 -5.10 6.83
C TYR A 42 3.65 -3.71 7.37
N VAL A 43 3.97 -2.77 6.48
CA VAL A 43 4.32 -1.39 6.89
C VAL A 43 3.12 -0.70 7.52
N PHE A 44 1.92 -0.87 6.97
CA PHE A 44 0.70 -0.31 7.54
C PHE A 44 0.41 -0.87 8.95
N LYS A 45 0.53 -2.18 9.15
CA LYS A 45 0.38 -2.81 10.47
C LYS A 45 1.46 -2.36 11.45
N LYS A 46 2.71 -2.21 11.00
CA LYS A 46 3.82 -1.70 11.81
C LYS A 46 3.56 -0.25 12.25
N HIS A 47 3.06 0.58 11.35
CA HIS A 47 2.70 1.97 11.66
C HIS A 47 1.52 2.04 12.64
N ARG A 48 0.46 1.23 12.44
CA ARG A 48 -0.73 1.24 13.30
C ARG A 48 -0.48 0.70 14.72
N LYS A 49 0.57 -0.09 14.92
CA LYS A 49 0.97 -0.62 16.24
C LYS A 49 1.83 0.36 17.06
N LYS A 50 2.20 1.50 16.48
CA LYS A 50 3.01 2.54 17.12
C LYS A 50 2.10 3.67 17.59
#